data_AF-A0ABC8LKH2-F1
#
_entry.id   AF-A0ABC8LKH2-F1
#
_cell.length_a   1.000
_cell.length_b   1.000
_cell.length_c   1.000
_cell.angle_alpha   90.00
_cell.angle_beta   90.00
_cell.angle_gamma   90.00
#
_symmetry.space_group_name_H-M   'P 1'
#
loop_
_entity.id
_entity.type
_entity.pdbx_description
1 polymer ?
#
loop_
_entity_poly.entity_id
_entity_poly.type
_entity_poly.pdbx_seq_one_letter_code
_entity_poly.pdbx_strand_id
1 'polypeptide(L)'
;MHGSNLRVAYQGVPGAYSEAAAGKAYPNCQAVPCDQFEVAFQAVEDLTTDHAVLPVENSLGGSIHRNYDLLLRHRLHIVGEVHLPVHHCLLALPGVRKELLTRVISHPQGLAQCSAHSQS
;
A
#
# COMPACT_ATOMS: atom_id res chain seq x y z
N MET A 1 4.42 4.87 -31.50
CA MET A 1 4.04 3.62 -30.81
C MET A 1 3.51 4.05 -29.45
N HIS A 2 2.19 4.06 -29.26
CA HIS A 2 1.58 4.55 -28.01
C HIS A 2 1.77 3.47 -26.96
N GLY A 3 2.71 3.71 -26.04
CA GLY A 3 3.11 2.80 -24.97
C GLY A 3 1.88 2.40 -24.16
N SER A 4 1.64 1.10 -24.08
CA SER A 4 0.66 0.49 -23.19
C SER A 4 0.79 1.07 -21.79
N ASN A 5 -0.29 1.65 -21.26
CA ASN A 5 -0.36 2.07 -19.86
C ASN A 5 -0.15 0.81 -19.01
N LEU A 6 1.04 0.70 -18.41
CA LEU A 6 1.44 -0.44 -17.61
C LEU A 6 0.48 -0.58 -16.42
N ARG A 7 -0.15 -1.73 -16.26
CA ARG A 7 -1.14 -1.99 -15.21
C ARG A 7 -0.44 -2.63 -14.01
N VAL A 8 -0.56 -2.00 -12.84
CA VAL A 8 0.12 -2.43 -11.62
C VAL A 8 -0.92 -2.72 -10.54
N ALA A 9 -1.06 -4.00 -10.18
CA ALA A 9 -1.91 -4.41 -9.07
C ALA A 9 -1.31 -3.99 -7.73
N TYR A 10 -2.15 -3.59 -6.79
CA TYR A 10 -1.75 -3.35 -5.40
C TYR A 10 -2.88 -3.74 -4.44
N GLN A 11 -2.51 -4.18 -3.24
CA GLN A 11 -3.51 -4.46 -2.22
C GLN A 11 -3.94 -3.16 -1.53
N GLY A 12 -5.24 -2.88 -1.52
CA GLY A 12 -5.85 -1.74 -0.84
C GLY A 12 -6.80 -0.94 -1.73
N VAL A 13 -7.07 0.29 -1.29
CA VAL A 13 -7.98 1.23 -1.96
C VAL A 13 -7.19 2.42 -2.52
N PRO A 14 -7.77 3.20 -3.46
CA PRO A 14 -7.17 4.48 -3.88
C PRO A 14 -6.87 5.39 -2.69
N GLY A 15 -5.69 6.00 -2.68
CA GLY A 15 -5.12 6.79 -1.59
C GLY A 15 -4.30 5.98 -0.58
N ALA A 16 -4.21 4.65 -0.70
CA ALA A 16 -3.37 3.84 0.18
C ALA A 16 -1.87 4.01 -0.13
N TYR A 17 -1.01 3.76 0.85
CA TYR A 17 0.45 3.76 0.64
C TYR A 17 0.90 2.78 -0.45
N SER A 18 0.19 1.66 -0.63
CA SER A 18 0.47 0.70 -1.69
C SER A 18 0.25 1.28 -3.09
N GLU A 19 -0.73 2.18 -3.28
CA GLU A 19 -0.93 2.90 -4.54
C GLU A 19 0.21 3.89 -4.80
N ALA A 20 0.61 4.64 -3.77
CA ALA A 20 1.75 5.55 -3.86
C ALA A 20 3.06 4.79 -4.16
N ALA A 21 3.24 3.61 -3.59
CA ALA A 21 4.37 2.73 -3.89
C ALA A 21 4.34 2.24 -5.34
N ALA A 22 3.17 1.87 -5.86
CA ALA A 22 3.00 1.48 -7.27
C ALA A 22 3.38 2.62 -8.22
N GLY A 23 2.88 3.83 -7.99
CA GLY A 23 3.21 5.01 -8.80
C GLY A 23 4.68 5.44 -8.68
N LYS A 24 5.32 5.21 -7.53
CA LYS A 24 6.75 5.45 -7.33
C LYS A 24 7.62 4.43 -8.06
N ALA A 25 7.23 3.15 -8.05
CA ALA A 25 7.94 2.08 -8.75
C ALA A 25 7.78 2.21 -10.27
N TYR A 26 6.60 2.58 -10.74
CA TYR A 26 6.26 2.69 -12.15
C TYR A 26 5.58 4.03 -12.45
N PRO A 27 6.35 5.07 -12.81
CA PRO A 27 5.78 6.36 -13.19
C PRO A 27 4.81 6.21 -14.38
N ASN A 28 3.66 6.87 -14.29
CA ASN A 28 2.57 6.81 -15.29
C ASN A 28 1.88 5.44 -15.43
N CYS A 29 2.02 4.53 -14.46
CA CYS A 29 1.25 3.29 -14.47
C CYS A 29 -0.25 3.53 -14.20
N GLN A 30 -1.08 2.61 -14.65
CA GLN A 30 -2.44 2.45 -14.17
C GLN A 30 -2.43 1.56 -12.92
N ALA A 31 -2.61 2.16 -11.75
CA ALA A 31 -2.73 1.41 -10.50
C ALA A 31 -4.09 0.70 -10.43
N VAL A 32 -4.09 -0.60 -10.13
CA VAL A 32 -5.28 -1.45 -10.05
C VAL A 32 -5.47 -1.90 -8.59
N PRO A 33 -6.50 -1.40 -7.88
CA PRO A 33 -6.76 -1.80 -6.51
C PRO A 33 -7.25 -3.26 -6.44
N CYS A 34 -6.75 -3.99 -5.44
CA CYS A 34 -7.17 -5.35 -5.12
C CYS A 34 -7.53 -5.45 -3.64
N ASP A 35 -8.62 -6.17 -3.34
CA ASP A 35 -9.09 -6.30 -1.95
C ASP A 35 -8.12 -7.13 -1.09
N GLN A 36 -7.50 -8.16 -1.67
CA GLN A 36 -6.59 -9.08 -0.98
C GLN A 36 -5.28 -9.25 -1.76
N PHE A 37 -4.22 -9.69 -1.04
CA PHE A 37 -2.91 -9.95 -1.66
C PHE A 37 -3.03 -11.04 -2.72
N GLU A 38 -3.73 -12.14 -2.43
CA GLU A 38 -3.98 -13.25 -3.35
C GLU A 38 -4.55 -12.77 -4.68
N VAL A 39 -5.46 -11.80 -4.66
CA VAL A 39 -6.07 -11.24 -5.87
C VAL A 39 -5.04 -10.49 -6.70
N ALA A 40 -4.12 -9.76 -6.06
CA ALA A 40 -3.04 -9.08 -6.77
C ALA A 40 -2.02 -10.07 -7.39
N PHE A 41 -1.72 -11.18 -6.71
CA PHE A 41 -0.89 -12.25 -7.26
C PHE A 41 -1.59 -12.91 -8.47
N GLN A 42 -2.85 -13.30 -8.30
CA GLN A 42 -3.64 -13.92 -9.36
C GLN A 42 -3.78 -13.00 -10.57
N ALA A 43 -3.94 -11.68 -10.35
CA ALA A 43 -4.06 -10.71 -11.42
C ALA A 43 -2.84 -10.69 -12.36
N VAL A 44 -1.64 -10.89 -11.80
CA VAL A 44 -0.39 -11.01 -12.58
C VAL A 44 -0.31 -12.36 -13.28
N GLU A 45 -0.67 -13.45 -12.61
CA GLU A 45 -0.68 -14.79 -13.23
C GLU A 45 -1.67 -14.89 -14.39
N ASP A 46 -2.84 -14.26 -14.27
CA ASP A 46 -3.88 -14.23 -15.30
C ASP A 46 -3.60 -13.18 -16.40
N LEU A 47 -2.46 -12.48 -16.34
CA LEU A 47 -2.06 -11.41 -17.27
C LEU A 47 -3.08 -10.25 -17.35
N THR A 48 -3.91 -10.10 -16.30
CA THR A 48 -4.83 -8.97 -16.15
C THR A 48 -4.11 -7.70 -15.66
N THR A 49 -2.95 -7.87 -15.05
CA THR A 49 -1.99 -6.80 -14.73
C THR A 49 -0.58 -7.22 -15.10
N ASP A 50 0.28 -6.26 -15.42
CA ASP A 50 1.65 -6.52 -15.87
C ASP A 50 2.59 -6.77 -14.68
N HIS A 51 2.36 -6.06 -13.57
CA HIS A 51 3.11 -6.20 -12.32
C HIS A 51 2.20 -6.09 -11.10
N ALA A 52 2.69 -6.50 -9.94
CA ALA A 52 2.09 -6.23 -8.64
C ALA A 52 3.11 -5.60 -7.71
N VAL A 53 2.69 -4.57 -6.95
CA VAL A 53 3.48 -3.96 -5.89
C VAL A 53 2.84 -4.29 -4.56
N LEU A 54 3.57 -5.07 -3.76
CA LEU A 54 3.08 -5.63 -2.50
C LEU A 54 4.09 -5.38 -1.38
N PRO A 55 3.64 -5.04 -0.17
CA PRO A 55 4.54 -4.81 0.95
C PRO A 55 5.11 -6.15 1.44
N VAL A 56 6.43 -6.29 1.49
CA VAL A 56 7.10 -7.50 2.01
C VAL A 56 7.60 -7.32 3.44
N GLU A 57 7.95 -6.09 3.82
CA GLU A 57 8.47 -5.76 5.15
C GLU A 57 7.93 -4.39 5.58
N ASN A 58 7.64 -4.26 6.87
CA ASN A 58 7.31 -2.98 7.50
C ASN A 58 8.17 -2.82 8.75
N SER A 59 8.90 -1.71 8.87
CA SER A 59 9.81 -1.44 10.00
C SER A 59 9.14 -1.52 11.38
N LEU A 60 7.81 -1.35 11.46
CA LEU A 60 7.06 -1.35 12.71
C LEU A 60 6.26 -2.65 12.95
N GLY A 61 6.03 -3.44 11.90
CA GLY A 61 5.25 -4.69 11.95
C GLY A 61 6.05 -5.95 11.64
N GLY A 62 7.32 -5.81 11.27
CA GLY A 62 8.18 -6.88 10.78
C GLY A 62 7.81 -7.34 9.37
N SER A 63 8.34 -8.50 8.99
CA SER A 63 8.10 -9.14 7.70
C SER A 63 6.64 -9.58 7.55
N ILE A 64 6.06 -9.33 6.38
CA ILE A 64 4.71 -9.76 6.02
C ILE A 64 4.81 -11.17 5.44
N HIS A 65 4.92 -12.15 6.33
CA HIS A 65 5.11 -13.57 6.00
C HIS A 65 4.11 -14.10 4.97
N ARG A 66 2.86 -13.61 5.00
CA ARG A 66 1.84 -14.00 4.02
C ARG A 66 2.25 -13.74 2.57
N ASN A 67 2.95 -12.63 2.30
CA ASN A 67 3.39 -12.32 0.94
C ASN A 67 4.60 -13.18 0.52
N TYR A 68 5.43 -13.60 1.47
CA TYR A 68 6.47 -14.61 1.21
C TYR A 68 5.85 -15.98 0.89
N ASP A 69 4.83 -16.40 1.64
CA ASP A 69 4.11 -17.65 1.37
C ASP A 69 3.45 -17.63 -0.01
N LEU A 70 2.87 -16.49 -0.42
CA LEU A 70 2.27 -16.32 -1.74
C LEU A 70 3.32 -16.35 -2.85
N LEU A 71 4.48 -15.71 -2.67
CA LEU A 71 5.60 -15.83 -3.62
C LEU A 71 6.09 -17.27 -3.79
N LEU A 72 6.03 -18.09 -2.74
CA LEU A 72 6.39 -19.52 -2.83
C LEU A 72 5.33 -20.37 -3.53
N ARG A 73 4.06 -19.95 -3.49
CA ARG A 73 2.92 -20.69 -4.09
C ARG A 73 2.69 -20.33 -5.56
N HIS A 74 2.96 -19.09 -5.93
CA HIS A 74 2.77 -18.57 -7.28
C HIS A 74 4.07 -18.62 -8.08
N ARG A 75 3.96 -18.71 -9.41
CA ARG A 75 5.15 -18.75 -10.30
C ARG A 75 5.62 -17.34 -10.67
N LEU A 76 5.65 -16.44 -9.68
CA LEU A 76 6.09 -15.06 -9.85
C LEU A 76 7.52 -14.88 -9.33
N HIS A 77 8.19 -13.85 -9.82
CA HIS A 77 9.54 -13.48 -9.40
C HIS A 77 9.57 -12.00 -9.05
N ILE A 78 10.42 -11.65 -8.08
CA ILE A 78 10.63 -10.26 -7.68
C ILE A 78 11.50 -9.59 -8.74
N VAL A 79 10.99 -8.52 -9.37
CA VAL A 79 11.68 -7.78 -10.43
C VAL A 79 12.24 -6.43 -9.97
N GLY A 80 11.95 -6.03 -8.73
CA GLY A 80 12.42 -4.78 -8.14
C GLY A 80 11.89 -4.57 -6.73
N GLU A 81 12.42 -3.56 -6.06
CA GLU A 81 12.01 -3.15 -4.72
C GLU A 81 11.75 -1.64 -4.67
N VAL A 82 10.84 -1.22 -3.81
CA VAL A 82 10.54 0.19 -3.58
C VAL A 82 10.41 0.47 -2.09
N HIS A 83 11.19 1.42 -1.60
CA HIS A 83 11.07 1.91 -0.23
C HIS A 83 10.20 3.16 -0.21
N LEU A 84 9.09 3.12 0.53
CA LEU A 84 8.21 4.25 0.73
C LEU A 84 8.19 4.63 2.23
N PRO A 85 8.70 5.81 2.62
CA PRO A 85 8.60 6.26 4.00
C PRO A 85 7.13 6.56 4.33
N VAL A 86 6.60 5.90 5.34
CA VAL A 86 5.23 6.08 5.82
C VAL A 86 5.20 7.29 6.76
N HIS A 87 4.58 8.38 6.29
CA HIS A 87 4.32 9.58 7.10
C HIS A 87 2.84 9.66 7.44
N HIS A 88 2.49 9.58 8.72
CA HIS A 88 1.12 9.77 9.18
C HIS A 88 0.80 11.26 9.31
N CYS A 89 -0.31 11.67 8.70
CA CYS A 89 -0.84 13.03 8.82
C CYS A 89 -2.21 12.98 9.52
N LEU A 90 -2.44 13.85 10.50
CA LEU A 90 -3.75 14.04 11.09
C LEU A 90 -4.61 14.87 10.13
N LEU A 91 -5.69 14.27 9.64
CA LEU A 91 -6.64 14.90 8.72
C LEU A 91 -7.90 15.32 9.50
N ALA A 92 -8.33 16.56 9.30
CA ALA A 92 -9.57 17.10 9.83
C ALA A 92 -10.33 17.82 8.70
N LEU A 93 -11.65 17.96 8.85
CA LEU A 93 -12.45 18.71 7.89
C LEU A 93 -12.00 20.18 7.83
N PRO A 94 -12.09 20.85 6.66
CA PRO A 94 -11.72 22.26 6.53
C PRO A 94 -12.44 23.13 7.57
N GLY A 95 -11.67 23.93 8.33
CA GLY A 95 -12.20 24.83 9.36
C GLY A 95 -12.35 24.21 10.76
N VAL A 96 -12.06 22.93 10.95
CA VAL A 96 -12.05 22.31 12.29
C VAL A 96 -10.79 22.73 13.05
N ARG A 97 -10.98 23.33 14.23
CA ARG A 97 -9.88 23.66 15.14
C ARG A 97 -9.42 22.43 15.90
N LYS A 98 -8.12 22.36 16.22
CA LYS A 98 -7.49 21.22 16.90
C LYS A 98 -8.18 20.91 18.23
N GLU A 99 -8.63 21.93 18.95
CA GLU A 99 -9.32 21.81 20.26
C GLU A 99 -10.68 21.09 20.19
N LEU A 100 -11.27 20.91 19.01
CA LEU A 100 -12.55 20.22 18.82
C LEU A 100 -12.38 18.74 18.44
N LEU A 101 -11.14 18.28 18.28
CA LEU A 101 -10.85 16.89 17.92
C LEU A 101 -10.91 16.00 19.17
N THR A 102 -12.01 15.26 19.33
CA THR A 102 -12.22 14.37 20.48
C THR A 102 -11.89 12.91 20.20
N ARG A 103 -11.77 12.53 18.92
CA ARG A 103 -11.59 11.13 18.52
C ARG A 103 -10.82 11.02 17.22
N VAL A 104 -9.78 10.19 17.22
CA VAL A 104 -8.98 9.83 16.04
C VAL A 104 -9.31 8.39 15.66
N ILE A 105 -9.56 8.15 14.37
CA ILE A 105 -9.84 6.81 13.84
C ILE A 105 -8.79 6.51 12.77
N SER A 106 -8.06 5.42 12.93
CA SER A 106 -7.12 4.90 11.93
C SER A 106 -7.02 3.38 12.09
N HIS A 107 -6.33 2.72 11.16
CA HIS A 107 -5.99 1.31 11.30
C HIS A 107 -5.22 1.10 12.63
N PRO A 108 -5.41 0.00 13.37
CA PRO A 108 -4.72 -0.23 14.66
C PRO A 108 -3.21 -0.02 14.59
N GLN A 109 -2.61 -0.40 13.46
CA GLN A 109 -1.18 -0.18 13.21
C GLN A 109 -0.83 1.31 13.01
N GLY A 110 -1.68 2.10 12.34
CA GLY A 110 -1.51 3.55 12.24
C GLY A 110 -1.67 4.27 13.59
N LEU A 111 -2.61 3.81 14.42
CA LEU A 111 -2.77 4.31 15.80
C LEU A 111 -1.56 3.97 16.69
N ALA A 112 -1.07 2.73 16.62
CA ALA A 112 0.13 2.30 17.36
C ALA A 112 1.35 3.17 17.01
N GLN A 113 1.52 3.51 15.72
CA GLN A 113 2.61 4.35 15.23
C GLN A 113 2.47 5.83 15.62
N CYS A 114 1.24 6.30 15.88
CA CYS A 114 0.96 7.68 16.33
C CYS A 114 0.79 7.82 17.85
N SER A 115 0.89 6.72 18.61
CA SER A 115 0.64 6.69 20.06
C SER A 115 1.59 7.57 20.88
N ALA A 116 2.74 7.96 20.32
CA ALA A 116 3.66 8.93 20.92
C ALA A 116 3.13 10.38 20.89
N HIS A 117 2.07 10.69 20.13
CA HIS A 117 1.57 12.07 19.95
C HIS A 117 0.20 12.34 20.60
N SER A 118 -0.37 11.37 21.32
CA SER A 118 -1.71 11.49 21.97
C SER A 118 -1.66 11.72 23.49
N GLN A 119 -0.49 12.07 24.04
CA GLN A 119 -0.33 12.47 25.45
C GLN A 119 0.10 13.94 25.52
N SER A 120 -0.88 14.86 25.46
CA SER A 120 -0.78 16.24 25.97
C SER A 120 -2.19 16.79 26.12
#